data_AF-A0A354C251-F1
#
_entry.id   AF-A0A354C251-F1
#
_cell.length_a   1.000
_cell.length_b   1.000
_cell.length_c   1.000
_cell.angle_alpha   90.00
_cell.angle_beta   90.00
_cell.angle_gamma   90.00
#
_symmetry.space_group_name_H-M   'P 1'
#
loop_
_entity.id
_entity.type
_entity.pdbx_description
1 polymer ?
#
loop_
_entity_poly.entity_id
_entity_poly.type
_entity_poly.pdbx_seq_one_letter_code
_entity_poly.pdbx_strand_id
1 'polypeptide(L)' 'MDTNTAIKRIEELRALIDYHNQRYYQLDDPEISDVEYDCLMKELINLEQKFPDI' A
#
# COMPACT_ATOMS: atom_id res chain seq x y z
N MET A 1 -14.15 1.28 -11.96
CA MET A 1 -13.93 1.29 -10.50
C MET A 1 -14.57 2.54 -9.98
N ASP A 2 -15.57 2.39 -9.12
CA ASP A 2 -16.19 3.52 -8.42
C ASP A 2 -15.19 4.14 -7.44
N THR A 3 -15.25 5.45 -7.23
CA THR A 3 -14.33 6.18 -6.33
C THR A 3 -14.30 5.57 -4.94
N ASN A 4 -15.45 5.10 -4.43
CA ASN A 4 -15.53 4.38 -3.15
C ASN A 4 -14.72 3.08 -3.11
N THR A 5 -14.63 2.35 -4.23
CA THR A 5 -13.84 1.12 -4.33
C THR A 5 -12.35 1.44 -4.36
N ALA A 6 -11.97 2.54 -5.02
CA ALA A 6 -10.59 3.02 -5.03
C ALA A 6 -10.14 3.48 -3.64
N ILE A 7 -10.97 4.23 -2.91
CA ILE A 7 -10.68 4.67 -1.53
C ILE A 7 -10.40 3.45 -0.64
N LYS A 8 -11.31 2.46 -0.64
CA LYS A 8 -11.11 1.24 0.14
C LYS A 8 -9.80 0.53 -0.20
N ARG A 9 -9.46 0.47 -1.50
CA ARG A 9 -8.21 -0.16 -1.95
C ARG A 9 -6.97 0.61 -1.50
N ILE A 10 -7.02 1.95 -1.55
CA ILE A 10 -5.95 2.82 -1.05
C ILE A 10 -5.76 2.62 0.46
N GLU A 11 -6.84 2.58 1.23
CA GLU A 11 -6.77 2.32 2.68
C GLU A 11 -6.19 0.93 2.99
N GLU A 12 -6.60 -0.11 2.25
CA GLU A 12 -6.02 -1.45 2.37
C GLU A 12 -4.52 -1.47 2.08
N LEU A 13 -4.10 -0.83 0.98
CA LEU A 13 -2.68 -0.75 0.60
C LEU A 13 -1.86 0.00 1.64
N ARG A 14 -2.38 1.11 2.18
CA ARG A 14 -1.72 1.83 3.27
C ARG A 14 -1.58 0.96 4.52
N ALA A 15 -2.64 0.26 4.92
CA ALA A 15 -2.60 -0.63 6.07
C ALA A 15 -1.61 -1.78 5.87
N LEU A 16 -1.53 -2.37 4.67
CA LEU A 16 -0.54 -3.40 4.32
C LEU A 16 0.88 -2.86 4.38
N ILE A 17 1.14 -1.71 3.77
CA ILE A 17 2.45 -1.06 3.75
C ILE A 17 2.91 -0.74 5.18
N ASP A 18 2.04 -0.18 6.02
CA ASP A 18 2.34 0.12 7.42
C ASP A 18 2.58 -1.15 8.24
N TYR A 19 1.77 -2.18 8.04
CA TYR A 19 1.96 -3.48 8.69
C TYR A 19 3.33 -4.08 8.33
N HIS A 20 3.68 -4.11 7.05
CA HIS A 20 4.97 -4.62 6.60
C HIS A 20 6.14 -3.74 7.08
N ASN A 21 5.99 -2.41 7.08
CA ASN A 21 6.97 -1.49 7.66
C ASN A 21 7.18 -1.76 9.16
N GLN A 22 6.09 -1.91 9.93
CA GLN A 22 6.20 -2.24 11.35
C GLN A 22 6.96 -3.54 11.56
N ARG A 23 6.68 -4.59 10.78
CA ARG A 23 7.43 -5.85 10.89
C ARG A 23 8.90 -5.70 10.51
N TYR A 24 9.18 -4.97 9.43
CA TYR A 24 10.54 -4.69 8.99
C TYR A 24 11.36 -3.97 10.07
N TYR A 25 10.82 -2.90 10.63
CA TYR A 25 11.54 -2.04 11.58
C TYR A 25 11.47 -2.49 13.04
N GLN A 26 10.39 -3.14 13.49
CA GLN A 26 10.23 -3.55 14.89
C GLN A 26 10.58 -5.02 15.14
N LEU A 27 10.26 -5.90 14.20
CA LEU A 27 10.43 -7.34 14.39
C LEU A 27 11.70 -7.88 13.70
N ASP A 28 12.34 -7.08 12.85
CA ASP A 28 13.47 -7.51 11.98
C ASP A 28 13.10 -8.78 11.17
N ASP A 29 11.79 -8.92 10.89
CA ASP A 29 11.17 -10.09 10.26
C ASP A 29 10.31 -9.64 9.07
N PRO A 30 10.95 -9.24 7.95
CA PRO A 30 10.23 -8.83 6.76
C PRO A 30 9.48 -10.01 6.13
N GLU A 31 8.15 -9.95 6.13
CA GLU A 31 7.30 -10.95 5.45
C GLU A 31 7.31 -10.83 3.92
N ILE A 32 7.64 -9.64 3.41
CA ILE A 32 7.67 -9.34 1.98
C ILE A 32 9.06 -8.85 1.57
N SER A 33 9.46 -9.18 0.35
CA SER A 33 10.70 -8.68 -0.25
C SER A 33 10.54 -7.22 -0.68
N ASP A 34 11.65 -6.48 -0.80
CA ASP A 34 11.66 -5.10 -1.29
C ASP A 34 10.89 -4.93 -2.61
N VAL A 35 10.94 -5.92 -3.50
CA VAL A 35 10.20 -5.92 -4.77
C VAL A 35 8.69 -5.93 -4.57
N GLU A 36 8.21 -6.72 -3.62
CA GLU A 36 6.78 -6.80 -3.29
C GLU A 36 6.32 -5.50 -2.64
N TYR A 37 7.14 -4.92 -1.76
CA TYR A 37 6.89 -3.61 -1.15
C TYR A 37 6.81 -2.51 -2.21
N ASP A 38 7.76 -2.48 -3.15
CA ASP A 38 7.76 -1.56 -4.28
C ASP A 38 6.51 -1.72 -5.15
N CYS A 39 6.03 -2.95 -5.34
CA CYS A 39 4.79 -3.21 -6.07
C CYS A 39 3.56 -2.64 -5.35
N LEU A 40 3.44 -2.85 -4.03
CA LEU A 40 2.36 -2.28 -3.21
C LEU A 40 2.37 -0.75 -3.26
N MET A 41 3.56 -0.15 -3.13
CA MET A 41 3.74 1.30 -3.17
C MET A 41 3.39 1.86 -4.56
N LYS A 42 3.80 1.18 -5.65
CA LYS A 42 3.42 1.57 -7.01
C LYS A 42 1.91 1.47 -7.25
N GLU A 43 1.26 0.43 -6.73
CA GLU A 43 -0.20 0.29 -6.84
C GLU A 43 -0.92 1.45 -6.13
N LEU A 44 -0.46 1.80 -4.93
CA LEU A 44 -0.98 2.95 -4.17
C LEU A 44 -0.86 4.25 -4.98
N ILE A 45 0.34 4.56 -5.47
CA ILE A 45 0.61 5.77 -6.27
C ILE A 45 -0.24 5.79 -7.54
N ASN A 46 -0.41 4.65 -8.21
CA ASN A 46 -1.23 4.55 -9.41
C ASN A 46 -2.71 4.85 -9.12
N LEU A 47 -3.21 4.39 -7.97
CA LEU A 47 -4.57 4.67 -7.52
C LEU A 47 -4.73 6.16 -7.14
N GLU A 48 -3.80 6.73 -6.38
CA GLU A 48 -3.82 8.18 -6.05
C GLU A 48 -3.74 9.05 -7.33
N GLN A 49 -2.95 8.64 -8.33
CA GLN A 49 -2.89 9.35 -9.62
C GLN A 49 -4.17 9.22 -10.45
N LYS A 50 -4.83 8.06 -10.41
CA LYS A 50 -6.10 7.85 -11.11
C LYS A 50 -7.26 8.57 -10.44
N PHE A 51 -7.15 8.83 -9.15
CA PHE A 51 -8.17 9.47 -8.34
C PHE A 51 -7.57 10.63 -7.53
N PRO A 52 -7.18 11.73 -8.19
CA PRO A 52 -6.51 12.87 -7.54
C PRO A 52 -7.39 13.66 -6.57
N ASP A 53 -8.69 13.38 -6.53
CA ASP A 53 -9.69 13.97 -5.62
C ASP A 53 -9.82 13.22 -4.28
N ILE A 54 -9.04 12.14 -4.07
CA ILE A 54 -8.96 11.38 -2.81
C ILE A 54 -7.76 11.86 -2.01
#